data_AF-Q8L026-F1
#
_entry.id   AF-Q8L026-F1
#
_cell.length_a   1.000
_cell.length_b   1.000
_cell.length_c   1.000
_cell.angle_alpha   90.00
_cell.angle_beta   90.00
_cell.angle_gamma   90.00
#
_symmetry.space_group_name_H-M   'P 1'
#
loop_
_entity.id
_entity.type
_entity.pdbx_description
1 polymer ?
#
loop_
_entity_poly.entity_id
_entity_poly.type
_entity_poly.pdbx_seq_one_letter_code
_entity_poly.pdbx_strand_id
1 'polypeptide(L)'
;IGAANNLLAAMLDNHIQQGNALGIDVKKITWKRCVDMNDRQLRFVVDGLGGEANGTPREDGFDITVASEIMAVFCLASSIKDLKERLSRIIVAYTYDDKPVTAGDLKATGAMAALLRDALKPNLVQTLEGTPAFVHGGPFANIAHGCNSVMATRMAMRMGDYTVTEAGFGADLGAEKFLDIKCRMAGLTPDAVVVVGTVRALKMHGGLDKKQLANEDLAALEKGIPNLLRHVNNIKNVYQLPCVVAINRFPTDTDAEIDFIIRKCRELGVNTVLSTVWAEGGKGGEELAREVVRLCEEEQGNFTFSYELDASIEEKLEAVTKKIYGGAGVMLTPAAKKQAERLTELGFDKIPV
;
A
#
# COMPACT_ATOMS: atom_id res chain seq x y z
N ILE A 1 -17.05 -3.76 4.07
CA ILE A 1 -15.76 -4.39 4.46
C ILE A 1 -15.81 -4.93 5.88
N GLY A 2 -15.98 -4.10 6.92
CA GLY A 2 -16.06 -4.58 8.30
C GLY A 2 -17.12 -5.66 8.54
N ALA A 3 -18.30 -5.54 7.90
CA ALA A 3 -19.33 -6.59 7.96
C ALA A 3 -18.87 -7.95 7.41
N ALA A 4 -18.12 -7.97 6.30
CA ALA A 4 -17.60 -9.21 5.72
C ALA A 4 -16.49 -9.82 6.60
N ASN A 5 -15.62 -8.97 7.17
CA ASN A 5 -14.58 -9.40 8.11
C ASN A 5 -15.18 -10.08 9.35
N ASN A 6 -16.16 -9.42 9.95
CA ASN A 6 -16.78 -9.89 11.19
C ASN A 6 -17.75 -11.05 10.95
N LEU A 7 -18.33 -11.17 9.75
CA LEU A 7 -19.03 -12.40 9.33
C LEU A 7 -18.07 -13.59 9.32
N LEU A 8 -16.88 -13.45 8.73
CA LEU A 8 -15.89 -14.53 8.69
C LEU A 8 -15.44 -14.95 10.10
N ALA A 9 -15.19 -13.98 10.98
CA ALA A 9 -14.89 -14.26 12.38
C ALA A 9 -16.05 -15.01 13.08
N ALA A 10 -17.29 -14.56 12.89
CA ALA A 10 -18.47 -15.23 13.45
C ALA A 10 -18.65 -16.66 12.92
N MET A 11 -18.41 -16.89 11.62
CA MET A 11 -18.50 -18.23 11.02
C MET A 11 -17.39 -19.16 11.51
N LEU A 12 -16.18 -18.64 11.73
CA LEU A 12 -15.06 -19.38 12.31
C LEU A 12 -15.39 -19.88 13.72
N ASP A 13 -15.80 -18.98 14.63
CA ASP A 13 -16.13 -19.36 16.01
C ASP A 13 -17.37 -20.27 16.06
N ASN A 14 -18.38 -20.02 15.21
CA ASN A 14 -19.54 -20.90 15.10
C ASN A 14 -19.15 -22.29 14.60
N HIS A 15 -18.24 -22.42 13.64
CA HIS A 15 -17.78 -23.73 13.17
C HIS A 15 -17.14 -24.54 14.31
N ILE A 16 -16.35 -23.88 15.16
CA ILE A 16 -15.75 -24.51 16.35
C ILE A 16 -16.84 -24.95 17.32
N GLN A 17 -17.80 -24.06 17.63
CA GLN A 17 -18.91 -24.35 18.54
C GLN A 17 -19.79 -25.53 18.05
N GLN A 18 -20.01 -25.65 16.74
CA GLN A 18 -20.87 -26.69 16.15
C GLN A 18 -20.15 -28.05 15.97
N GLY A 19 -18.99 -28.24 16.60
CA GLY A 19 -18.28 -29.52 16.65
C GLY A 19 -16.90 -29.51 15.99
N ASN A 20 -16.41 -28.35 15.52
CA ASN A 20 -15.04 -28.15 15.04
C ASN A 20 -14.56 -29.23 14.04
N ALA A 21 -15.38 -29.57 13.05
CA ALA A 21 -15.09 -30.66 12.12
C ALA A 21 -13.80 -30.48 11.28
N LEU A 22 -13.22 -29.27 11.28
CA LEU A 22 -11.96 -28.96 10.60
C LEU A 22 -10.74 -29.12 11.52
N GLY A 23 -10.94 -29.40 12.81
CA GLY A 23 -9.86 -29.59 13.79
C GLY A 23 -9.05 -28.32 14.06
N ILE A 24 -9.71 -27.16 14.06
CA ILE A 24 -9.08 -25.85 14.28
C ILE A 24 -8.56 -25.75 15.71
N ASP A 25 -7.30 -25.35 15.87
CA ASP A 25 -6.73 -25.01 17.18
C ASP A 25 -7.02 -23.53 17.47
N VAL A 26 -7.81 -23.26 18.52
CA VAL A 26 -8.20 -21.90 18.91
C VAL A 26 -7.00 -21.00 19.25
N LYS A 27 -5.85 -21.58 19.59
CA LYS A 27 -4.60 -20.84 19.86
C LYS A 27 -3.85 -20.46 18.59
N LYS A 28 -4.24 -21.02 17.45
CA LYS A 28 -3.63 -20.79 16.12
C LYS A 28 -4.59 -20.10 15.15
N ILE A 29 -5.60 -19.40 15.67
CA ILE A 29 -6.44 -18.49 14.88
C ILE A 29 -5.65 -17.22 14.61
N THR A 30 -5.47 -16.91 13.32
CA THR A 30 -4.79 -15.68 12.87
C THR A 30 -5.78 -14.59 12.48
N TRP A 31 -7.03 -14.96 12.19
CA TRP A 31 -8.09 -14.02 11.84
C TRP A 31 -8.57 -13.22 13.05
N LYS A 32 -8.55 -11.90 12.93
CA LYS A 32 -9.05 -10.96 13.94
C LYS A 32 -10.36 -10.32 13.52
N ARG A 33 -11.10 -9.82 14.52
CA ARG A 33 -12.25 -8.93 14.27
C ARG A 33 -11.79 -7.54 13.87
N CYS A 34 -12.71 -6.69 13.42
CA CYS A 34 -12.37 -5.30 13.13
C CYS A 34 -13.49 -4.31 13.45
N VAL A 35 -13.11 -3.07 13.72
CA VAL A 35 -14.03 -1.93 13.89
C VAL A 35 -13.37 -0.66 13.37
N ASP A 36 -14.12 0.23 12.73
CA ASP A 36 -13.59 1.49 12.21
C ASP A 36 -13.67 2.61 13.27
N MET A 37 -12.99 2.36 14.40
CA MET A 37 -12.88 3.29 15.53
C MET A 37 -11.48 3.18 16.13
N ASN A 38 -10.95 4.30 16.62
CA ASN A 38 -9.69 4.32 17.35
C ASN A 38 -9.87 3.82 18.79
N ASP A 39 -10.19 2.54 18.93
CA ASP A 39 -10.48 1.91 20.23
C ASP A 39 -9.32 1.01 20.68
N ARG A 40 -8.50 1.51 21.61
CA ARG A 40 -7.38 0.76 22.15
C ARG A 40 -7.81 -0.40 23.06
N GLN A 41 -9.04 -0.37 23.59
CA GLN A 41 -9.53 -1.35 24.56
C GLN A 41 -9.74 -2.73 23.93
N LEU A 42 -9.97 -2.77 22.61
CA LEU A 42 -10.23 -4.00 21.85
C LEU A 42 -8.97 -4.64 21.25
N ARG A 43 -7.78 -4.10 21.51
CA ARG A 43 -6.52 -4.65 20.96
C ARG A 43 -6.26 -6.08 21.39
N PHE A 44 -6.59 -6.40 22.63
CA PHE A 44 -6.42 -7.71 23.23
C PHE A 44 -7.65 -8.02 24.09
N VAL A 45 -8.36 -9.08 23.74
CA VAL A 45 -9.57 -9.52 24.45
C VAL A 45 -9.54 -11.03 24.64
N VAL A 46 -10.36 -11.50 25.57
CA VAL A 46 -10.77 -12.91 25.64
C VAL A 46 -12.26 -12.94 25.38
N ASP A 47 -12.69 -13.70 24.38
CA ASP A 47 -14.09 -13.85 23.99
C ASP A 47 -14.59 -15.28 24.25
N GLY A 48 -15.82 -15.59 23.83
CA GLY A 48 -16.42 -16.93 24.02
C GLY A 48 -16.65 -17.33 25.48
N LEU A 49 -16.74 -16.34 26.38
CA LEU A 49 -16.98 -16.56 27.81
C LEU A 49 -18.47 -16.81 28.11
N GLY A 50 -18.78 -17.20 29.35
CA GLY A 50 -20.16 -17.36 29.82
C GLY A 50 -20.72 -18.78 29.73
N GLY A 51 -19.87 -19.80 29.59
CA GLY A 51 -20.26 -21.21 29.57
C GLY A 51 -20.52 -21.78 28.17
N GLU A 52 -20.77 -23.09 28.11
CA GLU A 52 -20.80 -23.87 26.85
C GLU A 52 -21.78 -23.33 25.80
N ALA A 53 -22.91 -22.76 26.21
CA ALA A 53 -23.91 -22.21 25.30
C ALA A 53 -23.44 -20.93 24.56
N ASN A 54 -22.37 -20.28 25.03
CA ASN A 54 -21.95 -18.94 24.60
C ASN A 54 -20.64 -18.92 23.79
N GLY A 55 -20.04 -20.09 23.51
CA GLY A 55 -18.85 -20.21 22.67
C GLY A 55 -17.72 -21.00 23.33
N THR A 56 -16.55 -20.94 22.68
CA THR A 56 -15.30 -21.54 23.17
C THR A 56 -14.32 -20.42 23.55
N PRO A 57 -13.88 -20.32 24.81
CA PRO A 57 -12.96 -19.26 25.24
C PRO A 57 -11.64 -19.26 24.46
N ARG A 58 -11.23 -18.09 23.96
CA ARG A 58 -9.92 -17.89 23.31
C ARG A 58 -9.44 -16.45 23.42
N GLU A 59 -8.15 -16.24 23.18
CA GLU A 59 -7.59 -14.91 22.97
C GLU A 59 -7.97 -14.40 21.57
N ASP A 60 -8.30 -13.12 21.48
CA ASP A 60 -8.65 -12.44 20.23
C ASP A 60 -8.24 -10.96 20.27
N GLY A 61 -8.50 -10.24 19.19
CA GLY A 61 -8.39 -8.80 19.16
C GLY A 61 -9.10 -8.18 17.96
N PHE A 62 -9.14 -6.85 17.98
CA PHE A 62 -9.68 -6.05 16.89
C PHE A 62 -8.57 -5.22 16.24
N ASP A 63 -8.59 -5.21 14.92
CA ASP A 63 -7.85 -4.22 14.13
C ASP A 63 -8.80 -3.12 13.64
N ILE A 64 -8.24 -1.97 13.24
CA ILE A 64 -9.02 -0.96 12.53
C ILE A 64 -9.46 -1.51 11.17
N THR A 65 -10.68 -1.24 10.71
CA THR A 65 -11.26 -1.90 9.50
C THR A 65 -10.36 -1.82 8.26
N VAL A 66 -9.65 -0.70 8.06
CA VAL A 66 -8.73 -0.50 6.93
C VAL A 66 -7.47 -1.38 6.96
N ALA A 67 -7.16 -1.99 8.11
CA ALA A 67 -6.07 -2.95 8.28
C ALA A 67 -6.47 -4.40 7.96
N SER A 68 -7.77 -4.68 7.80
CA SER A 68 -8.28 -6.01 7.45
C SER A 68 -7.74 -6.50 6.11
N GLU A 69 -7.40 -7.78 6.00
CA GLU A 69 -7.06 -8.41 4.71
C GLU A 69 -8.24 -8.33 3.70
N ILE A 70 -9.49 -8.23 4.18
CA ILE A 70 -10.64 -7.96 3.31
C ILE A 70 -10.45 -6.64 2.54
N MET A 71 -9.87 -5.60 3.16
CA MET A 71 -9.56 -4.34 2.48
C MET A 71 -8.47 -4.54 1.41
N ALA A 72 -7.41 -5.29 1.70
CA ALA A 72 -6.36 -5.58 0.73
C ALA A 72 -6.89 -6.39 -0.47
N VAL A 73 -7.66 -7.45 -0.20
CA VAL A 73 -8.34 -8.27 -1.22
C VAL A 73 -9.31 -7.43 -2.05
N PHE A 74 -10.09 -6.56 -1.40
CA PHE A 74 -11.00 -5.62 -2.06
C PHE A 74 -10.26 -4.68 -3.01
N CYS A 75 -9.13 -4.12 -2.59
CA CYS A 75 -8.34 -3.22 -3.42
C CYS A 75 -7.61 -3.91 -4.56
N LEU A 76 -7.26 -5.19 -4.44
CA LEU A 76 -6.55 -5.94 -5.48
C LEU A 76 -7.47 -6.73 -6.42
N ALA A 77 -8.75 -6.88 -6.08
CA ALA A 77 -9.71 -7.57 -6.94
C ALA A 77 -9.98 -6.79 -8.23
N SER A 78 -10.07 -7.53 -9.34
CA SER A 78 -10.39 -7.01 -10.68
C SER A 78 -11.86 -7.19 -11.07
N SER A 79 -12.59 -8.04 -10.35
CA SER A 79 -14.02 -8.33 -10.58
C SER A 79 -14.63 -9.01 -9.35
N ILE A 80 -15.95 -9.19 -9.33
CA ILE A 80 -16.63 -9.95 -8.26
C ILE A 80 -16.20 -11.43 -8.24
N LYS A 81 -15.81 -11.99 -9.39
CA LYS A 81 -15.31 -13.37 -9.48
C LYS A 81 -13.92 -13.49 -8.84
N ASP A 82 -13.01 -12.60 -9.22
CA ASP A 82 -11.67 -12.51 -8.63
C ASP A 82 -11.72 -12.20 -7.13
N LEU A 83 -12.64 -11.30 -6.70
CA LEU A 83 -12.90 -11.04 -5.29
C LEU A 83 -13.24 -12.34 -4.53
N LYS A 84 -14.18 -13.14 -5.06
CA LYS A 84 -14.56 -14.43 -4.43
C LYS A 84 -13.37 -15.39 -4.37
N GLU A 85 -12.60 -15.53 -5.44
CA GLU A 85 -11.44 -16.42 -5.48
C GLU A 85 -10.38 -16.00 -4.46
N ARG A 86 -10.10 -14.70 -4.32
CA ARG A 86 -9.20 -14.16 -3.30
C ARG A 86 -9.74 -14.38 -1.89
N LEU A 87 -11.01 -14.05 -1.64
CA LEU A 87 -11.66 -14.28 -0.35
C LEU A 87 -11.61 -15.76 0.07
N SER A 88 -11.74 -16.71 -0.87
CA SER A 88 -11.69 -18.14 -0.55
C SER A 88 -10.31 -18.62 -0.09
N ARG A 89 -9.23 -17.92 -0.46
CA ARG A 89 -7.83 -18.30 -0.15
C ARG A 89 -7.32 -17.73 1.17
N ILE A 90 -8.08 -16.85 1.82
CA ILE A 90 -7.71 -16.27 3.11
C ILE A 90 -7.53 -17.39 4.13
N ILE A 91 -6.34 -17.48 4.73
CA ILE A 91 -6.06 -18.39 5.85
C ILE A 91 -6.53 -17.71 7.14
N VAL A 92 -7.44 -18.37 7.86
CA VAL A 92 -8.02 -17.83 9.10
C VAL A 92 -7.48 -18.48 10.35
N ALA A 93 -7.00 -19.71 10.24
CA ALA A 93 -6.49 -20.49 11.36
C ALA A 93 -5.62 -21.66 10.88
N TYR A 94 -5.04 -22.38 11.83
CA TYR A 94 -4.39 -23.66 11.60
C TYR A 94 -5.01 -24.76 12.45
N THR A 95 -4.95 -25.99 11.96
CA THR A 95 -5.38 -27.17 12.72
C THR A 95 -4.38 -27.51 13.83
N TYR A 96 -4.73 -28.47 14.69
CA TYR A 96 -3.78 -29.06 15.65
C TYR A 96 -2.52 -29.60 14.95
N ASP A 97 -2.68 -30.21 13.77
CA ASP A 97 -1.59 -30.73 12.92
C ASP A 97 -0.93 -29.66 11.99
N ASP A 98 -1.09 -28.37 12.28
CA ASP A 98 -0.49 -27.25 11.54
C ASP A 98 -0.92 -27.11 10.05
N LYS A 99 -2.06 -27.69 9.65
CA LYS A 99 -2.62 -27.48 8.31
C LYS A 99 -3.40 -26.16 8.25
N PRO A 100 -3.27 -25.36 7.19
CA PRO A 100 -4.01 -24.11 7.06
C PRO A 100 -5.51 -24.40 6.87
N VAL A 101 -6.35 -23.57 7.49
CA VAL A 101 -7.79 -23.55 7.29
C VAL A 101 -8.18 -22.23 6.65
N THR A 102 -8.92 -22.30 5.55
CA THR A 102 -9.28 -21.14 4.75
C THR A 102 -10.73 -20.69 4.96
N ALA A 103 -11.03 -19.46 4.56
CA ALA A 103 -12.42 -18.98 4.49
C ALA A 103 -13.27 -19.78 3.48
N GLY A 104 -12.64 -20.42 2.49
CA GLY A 104 -13.28 -21.37 1.57
C GLY A 104 -13.75 -22.65 2.29
N ASP A 105 -12.93 -23.19 3.20
CA ASP A 105 -13.28 -24.38 4.00
C ASP A 105 -14.47 -24.11 4.92
N LEU A 106 -14.56 -22.89 5.45
CA LEU A 106 -15.71 -22.39 6.23
C LEU A 106 -16.93 -22.04 5.37
N LYS A 107 -16.84 -22.14 4.04
CA LYS A 107 -17.90 -21.77 3.08
C LYS A 107 -18.39 -20.32 3.22
N ALA A 108 -17.54 -19.42 3.73
CA ALA A 108 -17.88 -18.02 3.99
C ALA A 108 -17.84 -17.13 2.74
N THR A 109 -17.12 -17.56 1.70
CA THR A 109 -16.80 -16.76 0.51
C THR A 109 -18.00 -16.13 -0.18
N GLY A 110 -19.09 -16.89 -0.38
CA GLY A 110 -20.27 -16.40 -1.09
C GLY A 110 -20.98 -15.28 -0.32
N ALA A 111 -21.13 -15.45 1.00
CA ALA A 111 -21.78 -14.47 1.86
C ALA A 111 -20.94 -13.20 2.02
N MET A 112 -19.61 -13.32 2.18
CA MET A 112 -18.71 -12.17 2.19
C MET A 112 -18.79 -11.38 0.88
N ALA A 113 -18.78 -12.06 -0.28
CA ALA A 113 -18.89 -11.39 -1.56
C ALA A 113 -20.25 -10.70 -1.77
N ALA A 114 -21.33 -11.29 -1.24
CA ALA A 114 -22.65 -10.64 -1.25
C ALA A 114 -22.64 -9.33 -0.44
N LEU A 115 -22.03 -9.32 0.74
CA LEU A 115 -21.85 -8.11 1.57
C LEU A 115 -20.97 -7.03 0.91
N LEU A 116 -20.13 -7.42 -0.04
CA LEU A 116 -19.21 -6.51 -0.75
C LEU A 116 -19.71 -6.14 -2.16
N ARG A 117 -20.82 -6.70 -2.63
CA ARG A 117 -21.29 -6.58 -4.02
C ARG A 117 -21.38 -5.13 -4.50
N ASP A 118 -22.09 -4.29 -3.75
CA ASP A 118 -22.26 -2.89 -4.12
C ASP A 118 -21.06 -2.04 -3.71
N ALA A 119 -20.41 -2.40 -2.60
CA ALA A 119 -19.20 -1.74 -2.16
C ALA A 119 -18.08 -1.82 -3.20
N LEU A 120 -18.03 -2.89 -4.01
CA LEU A 120 -17.00 -3.11 -5.03
C LEU A 120 -17.08 -2.13 -6.22
N LYS A 121 -18.14 -1.32 -6.33
CA LYS A 121 -18.32 -0.34 -7.39
C LYS A 121 -17.56 0.96 -7.06
N PRO A 122 -16.64 1.44 -7.91
CA PRO A 122 -15.94 2.71 -7.71
C PRO A 122 -16.90 3.89 -7.47
N ASN A 123 -16.61 4.72 -6.47
CA ASN A 123 -17.43 5.91 -6.15
C ASN A 123 -16.93 7.11 -6.96
N LEU A 124 -17.76 7.61 -7.87
CA LEU A 124 -17.49 8.83 -8.62
C LEU A 124 -17.84 10.06 -7.79
N VAL A 125 -16.89 10.96 -7.66
CA VAL A 125 -17.03 12.30 -7.10
C VAL A 125 -16.32 13.30 -8.04
N GLN A 126 -16.15 14.56 -7.61
CA GLN A 126 -15.44 15.56 -8.37
C GLN A 126 -14.52 16.41 -7.48
N THR A 127 -13.46 16.95 -8.06
CA THR A 127 -12.65 18.02 -7.44
C THR A 127 -13.42 19.34 -7.38
N LEU A 128 -12.84 20.37 -6.75
CA LEU A 128 -13.39 21.73 -6.72
C LEU A 128 -13.60 22.35 -8.12
N GLU A 129 -12.84 21.91 -9.12
CA GLU A 129 -12.88 22.41 -10.50
C GLU A 129 -13.70 21.50 -11.44
N GLY A 130 -14.44 20.54 -10.89
CA GLY A 130 -15.30 19.64 -11.67
C GLY A 130 -14.58 18.46 -12.33
N THR A 131 -13.27 18.31 -12.14
CA THR A 131 -12.54 17.11 -12.62
C THR A 131 -13.11 15.84 -11.97
N PRO A 132 -13.53 14.83 -12.76
CA PRO A 132 -14.00 13.55 -12.25
C PRO A 132 -12.93 12.85 -11.40
N ALA A 133 -13.32 12.31 -10.24
CA ALA A 133 -12.42 11.61 -9.34
C ALA A 133 -13.06 10.35 -8.76
N PHE A 134 -12.31 9.24 -8.72
CA PHE A 134 -12.74 8.03 -8.03
C PHE A 134 -12.11 7.92 -6.65
N VAL A 135 -12.94 7.75 -5.61
CA VAL A 135 -12.49 7.47 -4.24
C VAL A 135 -12.95 6.07 -3.83
N HIS A 136 -12.03 5.10 -3.83
CA HIS A 136 -12.41 3.70 -3.67
C HIS A 136 -11.28 2.81 -3.11
N GLY A 137 -11.53 2.23 -1.94
CA GLY A 137 -10.55 1.44 -1.19
C GLY A 137 -9.54 2.32 -0.44
N GLY A 138 -8.89 1.73 0.55
CA GLY A 138 -7.90 2.43 1.38
C GLY A 138 -7.23 1.47 2.36
N PRO A 139 -6.34 0.59 1.88
CA PRO A 139 -5.57 -0.30 2.75
C PRO A 139 -4.41 0.47 3.38
N PHE A 140 -3.89 -0.04 4.48
CA PHE A 140 -2.62 0.44 5.02
C PHE A 140 -1.46 0.27 4.03
N ALA A 141 -0.44 1.12 4.15
CA ALA A 141 0.76 1.10 3.32
C ALA A 141 1.96 0.40 4.01
N ASN A 142 1.81 -0.07 5.25
CA ASN A 142 2.83 -0.86 5.96
C ASN A 142 2.55 -2.36 5.84
N ILE A 143 1.44 -2.86 6.39
CA ILE A 143 1.02 -4.27 6.34
C ILE A 143 0.29 -4.65 5.05
N ALA A 144 0.02 -3.68 4.18
CA ALA A 144 -0.57 -3.86 2.86
C ALA A 144 0.04 -2.84 1.89
N HIS A 145 -0.52 -2.75 0.68
CA HIS A 145 0.09 -2.04 -0.46
C HIS A 145 -0.24 -0.54 -0.53
N GLY A 146 -1.15 -0.01 0.29
CA GLY A 146 -1.36 1.44 0.39
C GLY A 146 -1.95 2.14 -0.83
N CYS A 147 -2.65 1.44 -1.72
CA CYS A 147 -3.24 2.05 -2.92
C CYS A 147 -4.76 1.97 -2.93
N ASN A 148 -5.39 2.87 -3.70
CA ASN A 148 -6.79 2.71 -4.09
C ASN A 148 -6.98 1.45 -4.96
N SER A 149 -8.23 1.03 -5.13
CA SER A 149 -8.54 -0.23 -5.81
C SER A 149 -8.09 -0.31 -7.27
N VAL A 150 -7.76 -1.52 -7.71
CA VAL A 150 -7.54 -1.90 -9.11
C VAL A 150 -8.76 -1.58 -9.96
N MET A 151 -9.98 -1.85 -9.48
CA MET A 151 -11.21 -1.55 -10.23
C MET A 151 -11.36 -0.06 -10.54
N ALA A 152 -11.14 0.82 -9.56
CA ALA A 152 -11.20 2.27 -9.79
C ALA A 152 -10.11 2.75 -10.76
N THR A 153 -8.88 2.23 -10.61
CA THR A 153 -7.77 2.57 -11.49
C THR A 153 -8.05 2.16 -12.94
N ARG A 154 -8.49 0.91 -13.16
CA ARG A 154 -8.85 0.43 -14.51
C ARG A 154 -10.04 1.17 -15.09
N MET A 155 -11.04 1.51 -14.28
CA MET A 155 -12.20 2.28 -14.74
C MET A 155 -11.78 3.68 -15.19
N ALA A 156 -10.96 4.38 -14.40
CA ALA A 156 -10.39 5.67 -14.77
C ALA A 156 -9.61 5.60 -16.10
N MET A 157 -8.72 4.61 -16.25
CA MET A 157 -7.91 4.42 -17.47
C MET A 157 -8.75 4.10 -18.71
N ARG A 158 -9.99 3.64 -18.55
CA ARG A 158 -10.91 3.38 -19.67
C ARG A 158 -11.80 4.58 -19.98
N MET A 159 -11.88 5.56 -19.07
CA MET A 159 -12.77 6.72 -19.17
C MET A 159 -12.04 8.04 -19.46
N GLY A 160 -10.73 8.11 -19.20
CA GLY A 160 -9.91 9.29 -19.48
C GLY A 160 -8.61 8.95 -20.19
N ASP A 161 -8.04 9.93 -20.89
CA ASP A 161 -6.77 9.79 -21.60
C ASP A 161 -5.58 9.68 -20.62
N TYR A 162 -5.68 10.38 -19.49
CA TYR A 162 -4.72 10.32 -18.39
C TYR A 162 -5.43 9.90 -17.09
N THR A 163 -4.81 9.00 -16.34
CA THR A 163 -5.27 8.60 -15.00
C THR A 163 -4.19 8.89 -13.98
N VAL A 164 -4.42 9.87 -13.13
CA VAL A 164 -3.54 10.18 -12.00
C VAL A 164 -3.99 9.37 -10.78
N THR A 165 -3.04 8.69 -10.14
CA THR A 165 -3.27 7.92 -8.91
C THR A 165 -2.07 8.05 -7.97
N GLU A 166 -2.20 7.56 -6.75
CA GLU A 166 -1.20 7.70 -5.69
C GLU A 166 -1.09 6.44 -4.83
N ALA A 167 -0.05 6.40 -4.00
CA ALA A 167 0.16 5.38 -2.99
C ALA A 167 0.59 6.04 -1.68
N GLY A 168 0.20 5.46 -0.54
CA GLY A 168 0.49 6.01 0.78
C GLY A 168 1.97 5.92 1.18
N PHE A 169 2.39 6.84 2.06
CA PHE A 169 3.80 7.04 2.47
C PHE A 169 4.73 7.50 1.34
N GLY A 170 6.04 7.33 1.50
CA GLY A 170 7.05 7.70 0.50
C GLY A 170 7.20 6.66 -0.61
N ALA A 171 8.04 6.96 -1.59
CA ALA A 171 8.27 6.06 -2.73
C ALA A 171 9.05 4.77 -2.36
N ASP A 172 9.63 4.73 -1.17
CA ASP A 172 10.23 3.54 -0.56
C ASP A 172 9.19 2.49 -0.16
N LEU A 173 7.97 2.90 0.23
CA LEU A 173 6.90 1.97 0.61
C LEU A 173 5.74 2.01 -0.39
N GLY A 174 5.11 3.17 -0.59
CA GLY A 174 3.92 3.30 -1.40
C GLY A 174 4.18 3.00 -2.87
N ALA A 175 5.19 3.66 -3.46
CA ALA A 175 5.51 3.43 -4.87
C ALA A 175 6.08 2.03 -5.10
N GLU A 176 6.97 1.53 -4.23
CA GLU A 176 7.46 0.14 -4.29
C GLU A 176 6.29 -0.85 -4.33
N LYS A 177 5.35 -0.79 -3.38
CA LYS A 177 4.19 -1.71 -3.36
C LYS A 177 3.20 -1.46 -4.49
N PHE A 178 3.04 -0.22 -4.95
CA PHE A 178 2.25 0.07 -6.13
C PHE A 178 2.83 -0.64 -7.36
N LEU A 179 4.16 -0.64 -7.51
CA LEU A 179 4.86 -1.22 -8.65
C LEU A 179 5.00 -2.74 -8.51
N ASP A 180 5.60 -3.23 -7.43
CA ASP A 180 5.91 -4.66 -7.23
C ASP A 180 4.70 -5.53 -6.84
N ILE A 181 3.61 -4.93 -6.35
CA ILE A 181 2.36 -5.64 -6.00
C ILE A 181 1.20 -5.25 -6.92
N LYS A 182 0.75 -3.99 -6.89
CA LYS A 182 -0.48 -3.61 -7.60
C LYS A 182 -0.33 -3.70 -9.12
N CYS A 183 0.73 -3.13 -9.69
CA CYS A 183 0.98 -3.17 -11.14
C CYS A 183 1.20 -4.59 -11.62
N ARG A 184 2.01 -5.36 -10.88
CA ARG A 184 2.25 -6.79 -11.16
C ARG A 184 0.95 -7.60 -11.18
N MET A 185 0.11 -7.48 -10.14
CA MET A 185 -1.12 -8.26 -10.05
C MET A 185 -2.21 -7.80 -11.03
N ALA A 186 -2.26 -6.51 -11.36
CA ALA A 186 -3.27 -5.95 -12.24
C ALA A 186 -2.86 -5.91 -13.72
N GLY A 187 -1.59 -6.14 -14.04
CA GLY A 187 -1.03 -5.95 -15.38
C GLY A 187 -1.09 -4.47 -15.79
N LEU A 188 -0.69 -3.57 -14.89
CA LEU A 188 -0.60 -2.14 -15.15
C LEU A 188 0.85 -1.76 -15.42
N THR A 189 1.05 -0.79 -16.29
CA THR A 189 2.36 -0.20 -16.58
C THR A 189 2.20 1.32 -16.45
N PRO A 190 2.87 1.97 -15.49
CA PRO A 190 2.81 3.43 -15.36
C PRO A 190 3.63 4.09 -16.47
N ASP A 191 3.10 5.17 -17.04
CA ASP A 191 3.80 5.94 -18.09
C ASP A 191 4.75 7.00 -17.52
N ALA A 192 4.39 7.61 -16.38
CA ALA A 192 5.20 8.59 -15.69
C ALA A 192 4.97 8.56 -14.16
N VAL A 193 5.97 9.01 -13.40
CA VAL A 193 5.91 9.12 -11.94
C VAL A 193 6.21 10.54 -11.49
N VAL A 194 5.36 11.09 -10.63
CA VAL A 194 5.62 12.37 -9.95
C VAL A 194 6.14 12.10 -8.54
N VAL A 195 7.35 12.55 -8.24
CA VAL A 195 7.93 12.48 -6.88
C VAL A 195 7.74 13.83 -6.21
N VAL A 196 6.83 13.89 -5.22
CA VAL A 196 6.50 15.14 -4.52
C VAL A 196 7.47 15.41 -3.37
N GLY A 197 7.94 16.66 -3.27
CA GLY A 197 8.77 17.14 -2.18
C GLY A 197 8.38 18.54 -1.71
N THR A 198 8.91 18.97 -0.56
CA THR A 198 8.83 20.36 -0.07
C THR A 198 10.18 20.76 0.50
N VAL A 199 10.54 22.04 0.38
CA VAL A 199 11.76 22.59 0.97
C VAL A 199 11.82 22.29 2.47
N ARG A 200 10.70 22.52 3.16
CA ARG A 200 10.56 22.28 4.61
C ARG A 200 10.81 20.83 5.01
N ALA A 201 10.25 19.85 4.29
CA ALA A 201 10.49 18.43 4.59
C ALA A 201 11.96 18.06 4.35
N LEU A 202 12.58 18.56 3.30
CA LEU A 202 14.00 18.30 3.03
C LEU A 202 14.88 18.93 4.10
N LYS A 203 14.61 20.16 4.56
CA LYS A 203 15.31 20.73 5.73
C LYS A 203 15.17 19.87 6.99
N MET A 204 13.98 19.28 7.24
CA MET A 204 13.80 18.32 8.34
C MET A 204 14.66 17.06 8.16
N HIS A 205 14.75 16.51 6.94
CA HIS A 205 15.66 15.39 6.64
C HIS A 205 17.13 15.78 6.86
N GLY A 206 17.48 17.05 6.70
CA GLY A 206 18.79 17.61 7.05
C GLY A 206 19.04 17.81 8.54
N GLY A 207 18.05 17.51 9.40
CA GLY A 207 18.12 17.62 10.85
C GLY A 207 17.60 18.93 11.43
N LEU A 208 16.97 19.80 10.62
CA LEU A 208 16.41 21.07 11.11
C LEU A 208 15.14 20.82 11.95
N ASP A 209 15.03 21.47 13.10
CA ASP A 209 13.86 21.33 13.98
C ASP A 209 12.59 21.87 13.30
N LYS A 210 11.45 21.22 13.55
CA LYS A 210 10.17 21.59 12.92
C LYS A 210 9.77 23.06 13.14
N LYS A 211 10.23 23.68 14.22
CA LYS A 211 9.93 25.07 14.58
C LYS A 211 10.78 26.08 13.80
N GLN A 212 11.85 25.63 13.14
CA GLN A 212 12.81 26.50 12.44
C GLN A 212 12.63 26.51 10.91
N LEU A 213 11.68 25.72 10.39
CA LEU A 213 11.51 25.49 8.94
C LEU A 213 11.09 26.71 8.12
N ALA A 214 10.65 27.79 8.77
CA ALA A 214 10.25 29.03 8.09
C ALA A 214 11.44 29.89 7.65
N ASN A 215 12.63 29.66 8.20
CA ASN A 215 13.84 30.39 7.83
C ASN A 215 14.54 29.66 6.70
N GLU A 216 15.15 30.42 5.78
CA GLU A 216 16.05 29.85 4.77
C GLU A 216 17.20 29.10 5.44
N ASP A 217 17.47 27.87 5.00
CA ASP A 217 18.64 27.11 5.44
C ASP A 217 19.11 26.14 4.34
N LEU A 218 19.98 26.65 3.46
CA LEU A 218 20.58 25.86 2.39
C LEU A 218 21.48 24.72 2.91
N ALA A 219 22.08 24.85 4.10
CA ALA A 219 22.95 23.83 4.65
C ALA A 219 22.15 22.63 5.17
N ALA A 220 21.01 22.88 5.83
CA ALA A 220 20.06 21.83 6.18
C ALA A 220 19.47 21.20 4.91
N LEU A 221 19.11 22.01 3.91
CA LEU A 221 18.59 21.52 2.64
C LEU A 221 19.59 20.60 1.92
N GLU A 222 20.88 20.98 1.88
CA GLU A 222 21.95 20.17 1.32
C GLU A 222 22.13 18.83 2.05
N LYS A 223 21.95 18.80 3.37
CA LYS A 223 21.98 17.54 4.14
C LYS A 223 20.75 16.66 3.91
N GLY A 224 19.61 17.26 3.59
CA GLY A 224 18.34 16.56 3.43
C GLY A 224 17.97 16.15 2.00
N ILE A 225 18.53 16.82 0.99
CA ILE A 225 18.30 16.49 -0.43
C ILE A 225 18.60 15.02 -0.79
N PRO A 226 19.55 14.29 -0.15
CA PRO A 226 19.77 12.88 -0.46
C PRO A 226 18.53 12.00 -0.33
N ASN A 227 17.55 12.37 0.53
CA ASN A 227 16.28 11.65 0.64
C ASN A 227 15.50 11.68 -0.69
N LEU A 228 15.31 12.87 -1.26
CA LEU A 228 14.61 13.03 -2.54
C LEU A 228 15.39 12.34 -3.67
N LEU A 229 16.71 12.54 -3.72
CA LEU A 229 17.56 11.95 -4.74
C LEU A 229 17.53 10.41 -4.69
N ARG A 230 17.42 9.81 -3.50
CA ARG A 230 17.24 8.36 -3.36
C ARG A 230 15.91 7.89 -3.96
N HIS A 231 14.80 8.57 -3.68
CA HIS A 231 13.51 8.22 -4.27
C HIS A 231 13.50 8.37 -5.79
N VAL A 232 14.07 9.45 -6.32
CA VAL A 232 14.25 9.66 -7.77
C VAL A 232 15.10 8.55 -8.38
N ASN A 233 16.22 8.20 -7.74
CA ASN A 233 17.08 7.10 -8.16
C ASN A 233 16.33 5.75 -8.17
N ASN A 234 15.49 5.47 -7.17
CA ASN A 234 14.70 4.23 -7.15
C ASN A 234 13.77 4.14 -8.37
N ILE A 235 13.03 5.21 -8.66
CA ILE A 235 12.12 5.25 -9.82
C ILE A 235 12.87 5.09 -11.14
N LYS A 236 13.97 5.83 -11.33
CA LYS A 236 14.72 5.80 -12.59
C LYS A 236 15.54 4.54 -12.80
N ASN A 237 16.25 4.09 -11.77
CA ASN A 237 17.30 3.09 -11.95
C ASN A 237 16.86 1.69 -11.51
N VAL A 238 15.86 1.57 -10.63
CA VAL A 238 15.31 0.27 -10.24
C VAL A 238 14.06 -0.06 -11.05
N TYR A 239 13.13 0.89 -11.16
CA TYR A 239 11.89 0.67 -11.89
C TYR A 239 11.95 1.11 -13.36
N GLN A 240 12.97 1.88 -13.76
CA GLN A 240 13.15 2.31 -15.15
C GLN A 240 11.94 3.06 -15.71
N LEU A 241 11.33 3.90 -14.88
CA LEU A 241 10.18 4.73 -15.23
C LEU A 241 10.60 6.20 -15.42
N PRO A 242 10.02 6.90 -16.42
CA PRO A 242 10.13 8.36 -16.53
C PRO A 242 9.59 9.03 -15.26
N CYS A 243 10.26 10.07 -14.78
CA CYS A 243 9.81 10.78 -13.60
C CYS A 243 10.13 12.27 -13.60
N VAL A 244 9.28 13.03 -12.91
CA VAL A 244 9.45 14.44 -12.60
C VAL A 244 9.37 14.65 -11.10
N VAL A 245 10.14 15.60 -10.58
CA VAL A 245 9.98 16.07 -9.20
C VAL A 245 9.01 17.24 -9.17
N ALA A 246 8.01 17.18 -8.30
CA ALA A 246 7.13 18.30 -8.01
C ALA A 246 7.45 18.89 -6.64
N ILE A 247 7.85 20.16 -6.58
CA ILE A 247 8.04 20.86 -5.31
C ILE A 247 6.79 21.67 -5.00
N ASN A 248 6.07 21.30 -3.95
CA ASN A 248 4.93 22.09 -3.50
C ASN A 248 5.43 23.35 -2.78
N ARG A 249 5.16 24.51 -3.36
CA ARG A 249 5.63 25.80 -2.84
C ARG A 249 4.91 26.18 -1.55
N PHE A 250 5.67 26.56 -0.52
CA PHE A 250 5.16 27.23 0.66
C PHE A 250 5.51 28.72 0.67
N PRO A 251 4.73 29.58 1.38
CA PRO A 251 4.98 31.02 1.43
C PRO A 251 6.37 31.43 1.96
N THR A 252 6.99 30.57 2.76
CA THR A 252 8.32 30.82 3.37
C THR A 252 9.48 30.29 2.55
N ASP A 253 9.20 29.54 1.47
CA ASP A 253 10.26 28.95 0.66
C ASP A 253 10.89 30.06 -0.20
N THR A 254 12.23 30.13 -0.19
CA THR A 254 12.96 31.10 -1.01
C THR A 254 13.26 30.52 -2.38
N ASP A 255 13.41 31.40 -3.38
CA ASP A 255 13.79 30.98 -4.74
C ASP A 255 15.18 30.32 -4.73
N ALA A 256 16.09 30.73 -3.83
CA ALA A 256 17.39 30.11 -3.67
C ALA A 256 17.31 28.65 -3.20
N GLU A 257 16.40 28.31 -2.28
CA GLU A 257 16.15 26.94 -1.84
C GLU A 257 15.56 26.09 -2.97
N ILE A 258 14.63 26.65 -3.73
CA ILE A 258 14.01 25.97 -4.88
C ILE A 258 15.06 25.72 -5.99
N ASP A 259 15.85 26.73 -6.34
CA ASP A 259 16.93 26.63 -7.34
C ASP A 259 18.01 25.62 -6.93
N PHE A 260 18.27 25.48 -5.63
CA PHE A 260 19.15 24.43 -5.12
C PHE A 260 18.60 23.03 -5.44
N ILE A 261 17.31 22.79 -5.17
CA ILE A 261 16.66 21.50 -5.45
C ILE A 261 16.65 21.21 -6.96
N ILE A 262 16.30 22.21 -7.79
CA ILE A 262 16.27 22.07 -9.24
C ILE A 262 17.65 21.64 -9.76
N ARG A 263 18.72 22.31 -9.32
CA ARG A 263 20.09 21.95 -9.71
C ARG A 263 20.44 20.52 -9.32
N LYS A 264 20.11 20.10 -8.09
CA LYS A 264 20.39 18.74 -7.61
C LYS A 264 19.61 17.65 -8.33
N CYS A 265 18.36 17.89 -8.69
CA CYS A 265 17.60 16.92 -9.48
C CYS A 265 18.08 16.85 -10.94
N ARG A 266 18.52 17.98 -11.50
CA ARG A 266 19.10 18.04 -12.85
C ARG A 266 20.41 17.25 -12.97
N GLU A 267 21.20 17.15 -11.89
CA GLU A 267 22.39 16.26 -11.84
C GLU A 267 22.02 14.77 -12.07
N LEU A 268 20.79 14.36 -11.76
CA LEU A 268 20.24 13.02 -12.07
C LEU A 268 19.48 12.96 -13.41
N GLY A 269 19.51 14.03 -14.20
CA GLY A 269 18.74 14.16 -15.44
C GLY A 269 17.23 14.09 -15.19
N VAL A 270 16.75 14.76 -14.14
CA VAL A 270 15.32 14.85 -13.80
C VAL A 270 14.89 16.29 -13.68
N ASN A 271 13.81 16.62 -14.37
CA ASN A 271 13.18 17.93 -14.26
C ASN A 271 12.50 18.09 -12.91
N THR A 272 12.52 19.32 -12.41
CA THR A 272 11.82 19.71 -11.18
C THR A 272 10.91 20.86 -11.52
N VAL A 273 9.63 20.69 -11.21
CA VAL A 273 8.60 21.69 -11.46
C VAL A 273 8.04 22.18 -10.14
N LEU A 274 7.82 23.49 -10.04
CA LEU A 274 7.18 24.10 -8.90
C LEU A 274 5.67 23.97 -9.02
N SER A 275 5.01 23.58 -7.93
CA SER A 275 3.56 23.41 -7.87
C SER A 275 2.96 24.41 -6.87
N THR A 276 2.00 25.21 -7.33
CA THR A 276 1.22 26.15 -6.51
C THR A 276 -0.27 25.78 -6.45
N VAL A 277 -0.61 24.52 -6.77
CA VAL A 277 -2.00 24.03 -6.86
C VAL A 277 -2.85 24.27 -5.62
N TRP A 278 -2.22 24.34 -4.43
CA TRP A 278 -2.93 24.64 -3.19
C TRP A 278 -3.48 26.08 -3.15
N ALA A 279 -2.74 27.04 -3.71
CA ALA A 279 -3.12 28.45 -3.72
C ALA A 279 -3.87 28.85 -5.00
N GLU A 280 -3.54 28.23 -6.13
CA GLU A 280 -3.99 28.65 -7.47
C GLU A 280 -4.83 27.61 -8.21
N GLY A 281 -5.20 26.49 -7.56
CA GLY A 281 -5.97 25.42 -8.20
C GLY A 281 -5.23 24.79 -9.37
N GLY A 282 -5.96 24.33 -10.39
CA GLY A 282 -5.42 23.67 -11.58
C GLY A 282 -4.39 24.53 -12.33
N LYS A 283 -4.55 25.87 -12.31
CA LYS A 283 -3.59 26.80 -12.92
C LYS A 283 -2.19 26.66 -12.31
N GLY A 284 -2.09 26.46 -10.99
CA GLY A 284 -0.83 26.27 -10.28
C GLY A 284 -0.14 24.93 -10.55
N GLY A 285 -0.77 24.04 -11.32
CA GLY A 285 -0.24 22.73 -11.71
C GLY A 285 -0.04 22.57 -13.22
N GLU A 286 -0.27 23.62 -14.02
CA GLU A 286 -0.23 23.53 -15.48
C GLU A 286 1.16 23.15 -16.01
N GLU A 287 2.22 23.71 -15.44
CA GLU A 287 3.60 23.37 -15.80
C GLU A 287 3.92 21.90 -15.47
N LEU A 288 3.47 21.42 -14.31
CA LEU A 288 3.65 20.02 -13.92
C LEU A 288 2.87 19.09 -14.84
N ALA A 289 1.63 19.46 -15.20
CA ALA A 289 0.82 18.70 -16.14
C ALA A 289 1.49 18.61 -17.52
N ARG A 290 2.05 19.72 -18.04
CA ARG A 290 2.80 19.73 -19.30
C ARG A 290 4.02 18.82 -19.25
N GLU A 291 4.77 18.83 -18.15
CA GLU A 291 5.93 17.95 -17.99
C GLU A 291 5.51 16.48 -17.89
N VAL A 292 4.42 16.16 -17.18
CA VAL A 292 3.89 14.79 -17.13
C VAL A 292 3.44 14.30 -18.50
N VAL A 293 2.74 15.15 -19.27
CA VAL A 293 2.34 14.84 -20.66
C VAL A 293 3.59 14.57 -21.51
N ARG A 294 4.60 15.44 -21.43
CA ARG A 294 5.88 15.27 -22.13
C ARG A 294 6.54 13.93 -21.78
N LEU A 295 6.60 13.57 -20.49
CA LEU A 295 7.14 12.27 -20.06
C LEU A 295 6.37 11.09 -20.65
N CYS A 296 5.03 11.16 -20.67
CA CYS A 296 4.20 10.07 -21.20
C CYS A 296 4.31 9.92 -22.73
N GLU A 297 4.50 11.03 -23.46
CA GLU A 297 4.51 11.04 -24.93
C GLU A 297 5.89 10.89 -25.55
N GLU A 298 6.93 11.45 -24.92
CA GLU A 298 8.29 11.52 -25.48
C GLU A 298 9.28 10.55 -24.86
N GLU A 299 9.05 10.09 -23.63
CA GLU A 299 9.95 9.19 -22.93
C GLU A 299 9.37 7.77 -22.86
N GLN A 300 10.17 6.79 -23.26
CA GLN A 300 9.79 5.39 -23.16
C GLN A 300 10.42 4.77 -21.92
N GLY A 301 9.59 4.47 -20.92
CA GLY A 301 10.01 3.66 -19.78
C GLY A 301 10.31 2.21 -20.19
N ASN A 302 11.20 1.56 -19.45
CA ASN A 302 11.46 0.12 -19.56
C ASN A 302 11.09 -0.56 -18.23
N PHE A 303 9.82 -0.43 -17.84
CA PHE A 303 9.34 -0.77 -16.50
C PHE A 303 9.83 -2.15 -16.02
N THR A 304 10.62 -2.14 -14.95
CA THR A 304 11.13 -3.35 -14.27
C THR A 304 10.66 -3.43 -12.83
N PHE A 305 10.65 -4.64 -12.25
CA PHE A 305 10.37 -4.86 -10.84
C PHE A 305 11.66 -4.88 -10.01
N SER A 306 11.54 -4.70 -8.69
CA SER A 306 12.73 -4.74 -7.82
C SER A 306 13.27 -6.17 -7.59
N TYR A 307 12.42 -7.19 -7.76
CA TYR A 307 12.75 -8.62 -7.64
C TYR A 307 11.89 -9.50 -8.55
N GLU A 308 12.32 -10.74 -8.79
CA GLU A 308 11.54 -11.77 -9.50
C GLU A 308 10.64 -12.56 -8.55
N LEU A 309 9.49 -13.05 -9.03
CA LEU A 309 8.59 -13.87 -8.21
C LEU A 309 9.17 -15.24 -7.86
N ASP A 310 10.05 -15.78 -8.70
CA ASP A 310 10.66 -17.08 -8.47
C ASP A 310 11.77 -17.07 -7.41
N ALA A 311 12.25 -15.89 -7.02
CA ALA A 311 13.19 -15.73 -5.92
C ALA A 311 12.57 -16.17 -4.58
N SER A 312 13.41 -16.63 -3.66
CA SER A 312 13.00 -16.93 -2.28
C SER A 312 12.51 -15.67 -1.54
N ILE A 313 11.76 -15.87 -0.46
CA ILE A 313 11.28 -14.77 0.39
C ILE A 313 12.46 -13.92 0.90
N GLU A 314 13.55 -14.55 1.31
CA GLU A 314 14.77 -13.88 1.78
C GLU A 314 15.43 -13.02 0.68
N GLU A 315 15.54 -13.55 -0.54
CA GLU A 315 16.11 -12.81 -1.68
C GLU A 315 15.24 -11.61 -2.08
N LYS A 316 13.91 -11.73 -2.01
CA LYS A 316 12.99 -10.61 -2.26
C LYS A 316 13.17 -9.51 -1.22
N LEU A 317 13.22 -9.87 0.06
CA LEU A 317 13.49 -8.93 1.16
C LEU A 317 14.86 -8.24 1.00
N GLU A 318 15.88 -9.00 0.60
CA GLU A 318 17.22 -8.47 0.35
C GLU A 318 17.24 -7.51 -0.86
N ALA A 319 16.51 -7.84 -1.93
CA ALA A 319 16.39 -6.99 -3.10
C ALA A 319 15.73 -5.64 -2.77
N VAL A 320 14.60 -5.64 -2.05
CA VAL A 320 13.95 -4.40 -1.59
C VAL A 320 14.90 -3.61 -0.69
N THR A 321 15.55 -4.28 0.26
CA THR A 321 16.46 -3.62 1.21
C THR A 321 17.63 -2.94 0.51
N LYS A 322 18.31 -3.61 -0.42
CA LYS A 322 19.48 -3.07 -1.11
C LYS A 322 19.10 -2.05 -2.19
N LYS A 323 18.14 -2.41 -3.05
CA LYS A 323 17.78 -1.61 -4.23
C LYS A 323 16.91 -0.41 -3.89
N ILE A 324 15.96 -0.56 -2.96
CA ILE A 324 15.00 0.50 -2.60
C ILE A 324 15.51 1.28 -1.39
N TYR A 325 15.75 0.62 -0.26
CA TYR A 325 16.11 1.31 0.99
C TYR A 325 17.58 1.76 1.04
N GLY A 326 18.48 1.03 0.36
CA GLY A 326 19.92 1.30 0.40
C GLY A 326 20.59 0.70 1.64
N GLY A 327 19.94 -0.27 2.28
CA GLY A 327 20.51 -1.03 3.38
C GLY A 327 21.55 -2.04 2.89
N ALA A 328 22.42 -2.49 3.80
CA ALA A 328 23.48 -3.46 3.48
C ALA A 328 22.94 -4.88 3.19
N GLY A 329 21.78 -5.23 3.74
CA GLY A 329 21.15 -6.54 3.60
C GLY A 329 20.06 -6.75 4.67
N VAL A 330 19.52 -7.96 4.71
CA VAL A 330 18.47 -8.35 5.67
C VAL A 330 19.02 -9.37 6.67
N MET A 331 18.56 -9.30 7.92
CA MET A 331 18.82 -10.30 8.95
C MET A 331 17.49 -10.77 9.53
N LEU A 332 17.13 -12.03 9.27
CA LEU A 332 15.93 -12.63 9.83
C LEU A 332 16.17 -13.16 11.24
N THR A 333 15.23 -12.88 12.14
CA THR A 333 15.20 -13.55 13.45
C THR A 333 14.91 -15.04 13.27
N PRO A 334 15.25 -15.91 14.25
CA PRO A 334 14.95 -17.34 14.15
C PRO A 334 13.46 -17.64 13.90
N ALA A 335 12.56 -16.83 14.47
CA ALA A 335 11.11 -16.95 14.25
C ALA A 335 10.72 -16.58 12.81
N ALA A 336 11.27 -15.48 12.27
CA ALA A 336 11.00 -15.06 10.90
C ALA A 336 11.53 -16.07 9.87
N LYS A 337 12.70 -16.65 10.11
CA LYS A 337 13.27 -17.70 9.24
C LYS A 337 12.37 -18.93 9.21
N LYS A 338 11.94 -19.43 10.37
CA LYS A 338 11.00 -20.55 10.47
C LYS A 338 9.67 -20.25 9.76
N GLN A 339 9.19 -19.01 9.84
CA GLN A 339 7.99 -18.59 9.14
C GLN A 339 8.20 -18.54 7.61
N ALA A 340 9.34 -18.06 7.12
CA ALA A 340 9.66 -18.06 5.70
C ALA A 340 9.78 -19.48 5.12
N GLU A 341 10.43 -20.39 5.86
CA GLU A 341 10.49 -21.82 5.52
C GLU A 341 9.08 -22.41 5.44
N ARG A 342 8.24 -22.15 6.44
CA ARG A 342 6.86 -22.64 6.46
C ARG A 342 6.02 -22.09 5.32
N LEU A 343 6.13 -20.79 5.01
CA LEU A 343 5.42 -20.18 3.88
C LEU A 343 5.86 -20.79 2.55
N THR A 344 7.14 -21.13 2.43
CA THR A 344 7.69 -21.82 1.25
C THR A 344 7.13 -23.24 1.12
N GLU A 345 7.08 -24.01 2.20
CA GLU A 345 6.45 -25.35 2.21
C GLU A 345 4.97 -25.32 1.81
N LEU A 346 4.27 -24.23 2.15
CA LEU A 346 2.87 -23.99 1.78
C LEU A 346 2.69 -23.45 0.34
N GLY A 347 3.79 -23.19 -0.38
CA GLY A 347 3.78 -22.69 -1.76
C GLY A 347 3.53 -21.19 -1.90
N PHE A 348 3.77 -20.41 -0.84
CA PHE A 348 3.61 -18.95 -0.83
C PHE A 348 4.89 -18.17 -1.16
N ASP A 349 6.00 -18.87 -1.40
CA ASP A 349 7.27 -18.26 -1.77
C ASP A 349 7.20 -17.47 -3.09
N LYS A 350 6.23 -17.77 -3.97
CA LYS A 350 6.01 -17.08 -5.25
C LYS A 350 5.15 -15.83 -5.17
N ILE A 351 4.68 -15.45 -3.98
CA ILE A 351 3.90 -14.21 -3.77
C ILE A 351 4.86 -13.01 -3.64
N PRO A 352 4.46 -11.79 -4.04
CA PRO A 352 5.19 -10.57 -3.71
C PRO A 352 5.39 -10.38 -2.19
N VAL A 353 6.47 -9.68 -1.83
CA VAL A 353 6.76 -9.22 -0.46
C VAL A 353 6.38 -7.74 -0.31
#